data_AF-A0A6J8ESK9-F1
#
_entry.id   AF-A0A6J8ESK9-F1
#
_cell.length_a   1.000
_cell.length_b   1.000
_cell.length_c   1.000
_cell.angle_alpha   90.00
_cell.angle_beta   90.00
_cell.angle_gamma   90.00
#
_symmetry.space_group_name_H-M   'P 1'
#
loop_
_entity.id
_entity.type
_entity.pdbx_description
1 polymer ?
#
loop_
_entity_poly.entity_id
_entity_poly.type
_entity_poly.pdbx_seq_one_letter_code
_entity_poly.pdbx_strand_id
1 'polypeptide(L)'
;MYLGDSSLHEDINQYDFSASGASQFLADKDKNRKPALVKKSSTEPDDDQEDRGVIVEEDYVELDMDELNQHECMAPSIALLKHMQQSSIIPKVEVGVVPELPQWMKNIMDKLKNPRTTRNVKLYLTKLIINTSSIFKPFARHWLRPLCQLLLGGTYGDSGINVFLVDVMVTMLSWNKVAIPQDSPEEKAMASRVVDFLMKNVYHETKQVFKSNLDLLKTTLQCWKDRVEIPYKSVYELLKGGENDGRGIQDKNKLTEKDFFKAQNQPLQDFAANCWVDTNSWDQERD
;
A
#
# COMPACT_ATOMS: atom_id res chain seq x y z
N MET A 1 -12.52 11.73 61.35
CA MET A 1 -11.19 11.49 61.96
C MET A 1 -10.49 10.50 61.05
N TYR A 2 -9.36 10.94 60.50
CA TYR A 2 -8.74 10.53 59.23
C TYR A 2 -8.24 9.07 59.24
N LEU A 3 -8.52 8.33 58.16
CA LEU A 3 -7.87 7.07 57.81
C LEU A 3 -6.56 7.42 57.10
N GLY A 4 -5.44 7.25 57.78
CA GLY A 4 -4.10 7.48 57.24
C GLY A 4 -3.23 6.24 57.38
N ASP A 5 -2.54 5.94 56.29
CA ASP A 5 -1.25 5.23 56.24
C ASP A 5 -1.28 3.69 56.19
N SER A 6 -1.72 3.16 55.05
CA SER A 6 -1.29 1.83 54.60
C SER A 6 0.14 1.89 54.06
N SER A 7 1.05 1.47 54.95
CA SER A 7 2.44 1.08 54.79
C SER A 7 2.70 0.10 53.63
N LEU A 8 3.05 0.61 52.44
CA LEU A 8 3.70 -0.18 51.36
C LEU A 8 4.43 0.65 50.29
N HIS A 9 4.77 1.93 50.56
CA HIS A 9 5.51 2.79 49.63
C HIS A 9 6.82 3.36 50.19
N GLU A 10 7.23 2.94 51.39
CA GLU A 10 8.37 3.53 52.10
C GLU A 10 9.72 2.80 51.85
N ASP A 11 9.73 1.74 51.04
CA ASP A 11 10.89 0.84 50.85
C ASP A 11 11.63 0.95 49.51
N ILE A 12 11.57 2.09 48.77
CA ILE A 12 12.32 2.22 47.48
C ILE A 12 13.22 3.46 47.37
N ASN A 13 13.39 4.27 48.43
CA ASN A 13 14.37 5.38 48.42
C ASN A 13 15.53 5.21 49.40
N GLN A 14 15.67 4.04 50.04
CA GLN A 14 16.88 3.71 50.76
C GLN A 14 17.85 3.02 49.79
N TYR A 15 18.80 3.79 49.26
CA TYR A 15 20.19 3.44 48.92
C TYR A 15 20.69 4.28 47.73
N ASP A 16 21.00 5.55 48.00
CA ASP A 16 22.07 6.26 47.28
C ASP A 16 22.71 7.31 48.19
N PHE A 17 23.69 6.93 49.02
CA PHE A 17 24.78 7.83 49.42
C PHE A 17 25.91 7.10 50.17
N SER A 18 26.96 6.72 49.47
CA SER A 18 28.31 6.71 50.05
C SER A 18 29.34 7.14 49.02
N ALA A 19 29.72 8.42 49.07
CA ALA A 19 31.05 8.87 48.68
C ALA A 19 32.09 8.06 49.50
N SER A 20 33.31 7.74 49.04
CA SER A 20 34.25 8.50 48.23
C SER A 20 35.45 7.60 47.90
N GLY A 21 36.14 7.83 46.77
CA GLY A 21 37.43 7.17 46.48
C GLY A 21 38.08 7.56 45.15
N ALA A 22 38.78 8.71 45.15
CA ALA A 22 39.96 9.10 44.35
C ALA A 22 40.02 8.88 42.80
N SER A 23 40.14 10.03 42.12
CA SER A 23 41.14 10.40 41.10
C SER A 23 41.28 9.67 39.74
N GLN A 24 41.12 10.52 38.70
CA GLN A 24 41.95 10.69 37.49
C GLN A 24 41.71 9.82 36.22
N PHE A 25 41.21 10.52 35.19
CA PHE A 25 41.50 10.48 33.74
C PHE A 25 41.68 9.13 33.01
N LEU A 26 40.80 8.86 32.02
CA LEU A 26 41.13 8.72 30.58
C LEU A 26 39.90 8.31 29.73
N ALA A 27 39.65 9.10 28.68
CA ALA A 27 39.35 8.75 27.28
C ALA A 27 38.36 7.62 26.86
N ASP A 28 37.36 8.07 26.09
CA ASP A 28 36.97 7.62 24.72
C ASP A 28 35.96 6.47 24.49
N LYS A 29 35.07 6.76 23.53
CA LYS A 29 34.22 5.93 22.66
C LYS A 29 33.01 5.15 23.17
N ASP A 30 31.85 5.78 22.95
CA ASP A 30 30.92 5.48 21.85
C ASP A 30 30.57 4.01 21.55
N LYS A 31 29.31 3.64 21.85
CA LYS A 31 28.32 2.89 21.04
C LYS A 31 27.31 2.16 21.94
N ASN A 32 26.04 2.57 21.92
CA ASN A 32 24.91 1.78 21.40
C ASN A 32 23.56 2.45 21.76
N ARG A 33 22.92 3.09 20.79
CA ARG A 33 21.62 3.78 20.92
C ARG A 33 20.47 2.77 20.96
N LYS A 34 19.62 2.87 21.99
CA LYS A 34 18.28 2.26 22.11
C LYS A 34 17.23 3.17 21.44
N PRO A 35 16.06 2.64 21.02
CA PRO A 35 15.04 3.38 20.27
C PRO A 35 14.50 4.58 21.06
N ALA A 36 14.30 5.70 20.36
CA ALA A 36 13.89 6.98 20.95
C ALA A 36 12.38 7.00 21.24
N LEU A 37 12.05 6.94 22.53
CA LEU A 37 10.74 7.26 23.09
C LEU A 37 10.62 8.80 23.18
N VAL A 38 9.83 9.42 22.30
CA VAL A 38 9.62 10.87 22.32
C VAL A 38 8.53 11.20 23.34
N LYS A 39 8.92 11.60 24.55
CA LYS A 39 8.02 12.25 25.52
C LYS A 39 7.88 13.73 25.17
N LYS A 40 6.65 14.18 24.90
CA LYS A 40 6.32 15.60 24.80
C LYS A 40 6.26 16.22 26.19
N SER A 41 7.01 17.29 26.40
CA SER A 41 6.93 18.19 27.55
C SER A 41 5.98 19.34 27.23
N SER A 42 4.96 19.57 28.06
CA SER A 42 4.32 20.88 28.22
C SER A 42 3.66 20.96 29.58
N THR A 43 4.18 21.87 30.41
CA THR A 43 3.43 22.86 31.18
C THR A 43 2.35 22.37 32.14
N GLU A 44 2.61 22.57 33.43
CA GLU A 44 1.65 22.40 34.53
C GLU A 44 0.46 23.35 34.42
N PRO A 45 -0.72 22.89 34.87
CA PRO A 45 -1.61 23.75 35.62
C PRO A 45 -2.10 23.10 36.92
N ASP A 46 -2.08 23.90 37.98
CA ASP A 46 -2.75 23.69 39.27
C ASP A 46 -4.29 23.77 39.16
N ASP A 47 -4.93 23.18 40.18
CA ASP A 47 -6.31 23.28 40.66
C ASP A 47 -7.46 22.49 39.97
N ASP A 48 -7.79 21.38 40.64
CA ASP A 48 -9.11 21.08 41.24
C ASP A 48 -10.39 21.28 40.39
N GLN A 49 -10.76 20.26 39.61
CA GLN A 49 -12.17 19.95 39.33
C GLN A 49 -12.41 18.53 38.78
N GLU A 50 -13.19 17.76 39.55
CA GLU A 50 -13.99 16.57 39.23
C GLU A 50 -13.50 15.63 38.10
N ASP A 51 -12.96 14.49 38.54
CA ASP A 51 -12.61 13.29 37.78
C ASP A 51 -13.77 12.75 36.92
N ARG A 52 -13.94 13.31 35.72
CA ARG A 52 -14.40 12.53 34.57
C ARG A 52 -13.16 12.00 33.87
N GLY A 53 -12.75 10.80 34.24
CA GLY A 53 -11.70 10.05 33.56
C GLY A 53 -11.87 10.14 32.04
N VAL A 54 -11.07 10.99 31.41
CA VAL A 54 -10.88 10.98 29.97
C VAL A 54 -10.04 9.73 29.71
N ILE A 55 -10.71 8.66 29.35
CA ILE A 55 -10.07 7.47 28.80
C ILE A 55 -9.48 7.94 27.46
N VAL A 56 -8.22 8.39 27.48
CA VAL A 56 -7.46 8.55 26.25
C VAL A 56 -7.14 7.13 25.82
N GLU A 57 -8.04 6.53 25.01
CA GLU A 57 -7.64 5.39 24.20
C GLU A 57 -6.45 5.86 23.39
N GLU A 58 -5.26 5.35 23.74
CA GLU A 58 -4.07 5.54 22.93
C GLU A 58 -4.36 4.86 21.59
N ASP A 59 -4.80 5.64 20.59
CA ASP A 59 -5.08 5.20 19.24
C ASP A 59 -3.73 4.94 18.54
N TYR A 60 -3.12 3.81 18.88
CA TYR A 60 -1.86 3.36 18.30
C TYR A 60 -2.06 3.16 16.78
N VAL A 61 -1.23 3.83 15.99
CA VAL A 61 -1.18 3.64 14.54
C VAL A 61 -0.03 2.69 14.22
N GLU A 62 -0.34 1.43 13.93
CA GLU A 62 0.63 0.48 13.41
C GLU A 62 0.88 0.80 11.92
N LEU A 63 2.14 1.05 11.56
CA LEU A 63 2.56 1.36 10.20
C LEU A 63 3.62 0.37 9.75
N ASP A 64 3.57 -0.01 8.48
CA ASP A 64 4.64 -0.78 7.86
C ASP A 64 5.95 0.00 7.90
N MET A 65 7.06 -0.71 8.11
CA MET A 65 8.41 -0.15 8.22
C MET A 65 8.98 0.21 6.84
N ASP A 66 8.28 1.02 6.07
CA ASP A 66 8.72 1.53 4.77
C ASP A 66 9.15 3.01 4.82
N GLU A 67 9.94 3.44 3.83
CA GLU A 67 10.52 4.79 3.78
C GLU A 67 9.47 5.91 3.77
N LEU A 68 8.31 5.67 3.16
CA LEU A 68 7.23 6.67 3.11
C LEU A 68 6.55 6.79 4.47
N ASN A 69 6.37 5.68 5.18
CA ASN A 69 5.80 5.65 6.52
C ASN A 69 6.71 6.24 7.60
N GLN A 70 8.03 6.17 7.41
CA GLN A 70 9.02 6.78 8.31
C GLN A 70 9.09 8.31 8.20
N HIS A 71 8.43 8.91 7.21
CA HIS A 71 8.36 10.37 7.09
C HIS A 71 7.69 10.97 8.34
N GLU A 72 8.33 11.98 8.94
CA GLU A 72 7.91 12.58 10.23
C GLU A 72 6.44 13.05 10.26
N CYS A 73 5.92 13.50 9.11
CA CYS A 73 4.53 13.94 8.98
C CYS A 73 3.51 12.81 8.79
N MET A 74 3.91 11.56 8.51
CA MET A 74 2.96 10.49 8.16
C MET A 74 2.01 10.17 9.32
N ALA A 75 2.56 9.84 10.50
CA ALA A 75 1.75 9.52 11.67
C ALA A 75 0.82 10.67 12.10
N PRO A 76 1.28 11.94 12.21
CA PRO A 76 0.39 13.08 12.43
C PRO A 76 -0.71 13.23 11.37
N SER A 77 -0.38 12.99 10.09
CA SER A 77 -1.36 13.09 8.99
C SER A 77 -2.45 12.02 9.11
N ILE A 78 -2.09 10.79 9.45
CA ILE A 78 -3.03 9.69 9.68
C ILE A 78 -3.92 9.98 10.89
N ALA A 79 -3.31 10.43 12.00
CA ALA A 79 -4.03 10.80 13.21
C ALA A 79 -5.05 11.92 12.95
N LEU A 80 -4.67 12.93 12.16
CA LEU A 80 -5.60 14.00 11.74
C LEU A 80 -6.79 13.43 10.97
N LEU A 81 -6.56 12.56 9.98
CA LEU A 81 -7.65 11.98 9.17
C LEU A 81 -8.56 11.09 10.02
N LYS A 82 -8.00 10.25 10.90
CA LYS A 82 -8.78 9.44 11.85
C LYS A 82 -9.63 10.32 12.78
N HIS A 83 -9.03 11.37 13.33
CA HIS A 83 -9.74 12.31 14.19
C HIS A 83 -10.88 13.04 13.46
N MET A 84 -10.66 13.43 12.20
CA MET A 84 -11.72 14.02 11.36
C MET A 84 -12.87 13.04 11.12
N GLN A 85 -12.58 11.75 10.96
CA GLN A 85 -13.59 10.70 10.82
C GLN A 85 -14.38 10.52 12.13
N GLN A 86 -13.70 10.39 13.27
CA GLN A 86 -14.30 10.21 14.59
C GLN A 86 -15.16 11.42 15.00
N SER A 87 -14.71 12.62 14.66
CA SER A 87 -15.41 13.88 14.95
C SER A 87 -16.57 14.17 13.98
N SER A 88 -16.91 13.24 13.08
CA SER A 88 -17.98 13.41 12.08
C SER A 88 -17.81 14.64 11.17
N ILE A 89 -16.58 15.08 10.94
CA ILE A 89 -16.25 16.15 9.97
C ILE A 89 -16.38 15.61 8.54
N ILE A 90 -16.11 14.32 8.35
CA ILE A 90 -16.24 13.63 7.06
C ILE A 90 -17.73 13.35 6.81
N PRO A 91 -18.31 13.86 5.71
CA PRO A 91 -19.73 13.65 5.41
C PRO A 91 -20.09 12.16 5.37
N LYS A 92 -21.20 11.79 6.00
CA LYS A 92 -21.76 10.45 5.88
C LYS A 92 -22.28 10.28 4.46
N VAL A 93 -21.82 9.23 3.79
CA VAL A 93 -22.20 8.92 2.41
C VAL A 93 -23.38 7.97 2.41
N GLU A 94 -24.48 8.38 1.79
CA GLU A 94 -25.65 7.51 1.60
C GLU A 94 -25.36 6.41 0.57
N VAL A 95 -25.96 5.24 0.79
CA VAL A 95 -25.76 4.09 -0.09
C VAL A 95 -26.41 4.36 -1.45
N GLY A 96 -25.61 4.26 -2.52
CA GLY A 96 -26.09 4.39 -3.90
C GLY A 96 -25.94 5.79 -4.51
N VAL A 97 -25.59 6.81 -3.72
CA VAL A 97 -25.28 8.15 -4.21
C VAL A 97 -23.77 8.29 -4.38
N VAL A 98 -23.33 8.95 -5.46
CA VAL A 98 -21.91 9.34 -5.61
C VAL A 98 -21.70 10.59 -4.76
N PRO A 99 -20.99 10.51 -3.62
CA PRO A 99 -20.83 11.66 -2.75
C PRO A 99 -19.95 12.71 -3.42
N GLU A 100 -20.24 13.98 -3.16
CA GLU A 100 -19.29 15.05 -3.48
C GLU A 100 -18.06 14.94 -2.56
N LEU A 101 -16.88 15.18 -3.14
CA LEU A 101 -15.64 15.22 -2.36
C LEU A 101 -15.62 16.49 -1.47
N PRO A 102 -15.32 16.35 -0.17
CA PRO A 102 -14.97 17.48 0.68
C PRO A 102 -13.79 18.27 0.09
N GLN A 103 -13.74 19.58 0.36
CA GLN A 103 -12.72 20.45 -0.24
C GLN A 103 -11.29 19.97 0.04
N TRP A 104 -11.00 19.45 1.24
CA TRP A 104 -9.66 18.95 1.57
C TRP A 104 -9.28 17.72 0.74
N MET A 105 -10.23 16.82 0.44
CA MET A 105 -10.01 15.67 -0.45
C MET A 105 -9.81 16.12 -1.91
N LYS A 106 -10.58 17.13 -2.37
CA LYS A 106 -10.39 17.75 -3.70
C LYS A 106 -8.97 18.31 -3.83
N ASN A 107 -8.48 19.01 -2.80
CA ASN A 107 -7.13 19.56 -2.80
C ASN A 107 -6.05 18.46 -2.93
N ILE A 108 -6.20 17.32 -2.23
CA ILE A 108 -5.30 16.17 -2.37
C ILE A 108 -5.36 15.61 -3.79
N MET A 109 -6.56 15.43 -4.33
CA MET A 109 -6.77 14.92 -5.68
C MET A 109 -6.13 15.82 -6.74
N ASP A 110 -6.30 17.14 -6.61
CA ASP A 110 -5.71 18.12 -7.52
C ASP A 110 -4.19 18.05 -7.50
N LYS A 111 -3.58 17.85 -6.33
CA LYS A 111 -2.12 17.63 -6.21
C LYS A 111 -1.67 16.35 -6.91
N LEU A 112 -2.42 15.26 -6.80
CA LEU A 112 -2.09 14.00 -7.48
C LEU A 112 -2.20 14.10 -9.01
N LYS A 113 -3.27 14.75 -9.50
CA LYS A 113 -3.52 14.96 -10.94
C LYS A 113 -2.56 15.95 -11.58
N ASN A 114 -2.07 16.94 -10.82
CA ASN A 114 -1.22 17.99 -11.38
C ASN A 114 0.13 17.40 -11.89
N PRO A 115 0.47 17.57 -13.18
CA PRO A 115 1.71 17.05 -13.75
C PRO A 115 2.96 17.75 -13.20
N ARG A 116 2.82 18.96 -12.65
CA ARG A 116 3.92 19.72 -12.02
C ARG A 116 4.21 19.28 -10.59
N THR A 117 3.31 18.53 -9.95
CA THR A 117 3.58 17.98 -8.61
C THR A 117 4.70 16.95 -8.71
N THR A 118 5.70 17.07 -7.83
CA THR A 118 6.85 16.18 -7.80
C THR A 118 6.44 14.75 -7.44
N ARG A 119 7.20 13.77 -7.94
CA ARG A 119 6.97 12.34 -7.67
C ARG A 119 6.80 12.03 -6.19
N ASN A 120 7.70 12.55 -5.35
CA ASN A 120 7.72 12.22 -3.92
C ASN A 120 6.46 12.70 -3.20
N VAL A 121 5.92 13.87 -3.59
CA VAL A 121 4.63 14.34 -3.06
C VAL A 121 3.50 13.41 -3.47
N LYS A 122 3.49 12.93 -4.71
CA LYS A 122 2.47 11.96 -5.18
C LYS A 122 2.56 10.61 -4.46
N LEU A 123 3.79 10.13 -4.21
CA LEU A 123 4.05 8.91 -3.44
C LEU A 123 3.56 9.06 -2.00
N TYR A 124 3.92 10.15 -1.33
CA TYR A 124 3.49 10.44 0.03
C TYR A 124 1.97 10.50 0.16
N LEU A 125 1.29 11.28 -0.70
CA LEU A 125 -0.16 11.41 -0.66
C LEU A 125 -0.88 10.09 -0.94
N THR A 126 -0.34 9.29 -1.86
CA THR A 126 -0.89 7.97 -2.17
C THR A 126 -0.69 6.99 -1.02
N LYS A 127 0.48 6.99 -0.36
CA LYS A 127 0.71 6.16 0.83
C LYS A 127 -0.20 6.56 1.99
N LEU A 128 -0.45 7.87 2.17
CA LEU A 128 -1.43 8.35 3.14
C LEU A 128 -2.83 7.79 2.85
N ILE A 129 -3.26 7.78 1.57
CA ILE A 129 -4.54 7.17 1.16
C ILE A 129 -4.57 5.67 1.45
N ILE A 130 -3.48 4.94 1.16
CA ILE A 130 -3.37 3.50 1.46
C ILE A 130 -3.55 3.25 2.96
N ASN A 131 -2.79 3.95 3.80
CA ASN A 131 -2.84 3.79 5.26
C ASN A 131 -4.20 4.18 5.87
N THR A 132 -4.97 5.00 5.18
CA THR A 132 -6.30 5.47 5.62
C THR A 132 -7.41 5.05 4.66
N SER A 133 -7.25 3.89 4.01
CA SER A 133 -8.13 3.40 2.95
C SER A 133 -9.62 3.40 3.34
N SER A 134 -9.94 3.11 4.60
CA SER A 134 -11.32 3.14 5.13
C SER A 134 -11.99 4.52 5.02
N ILE A 135 -11.23 5.61 5.14
CA ILE A 135 -11.71 7.00 5.05
C ILE A 135 -12.00 7.37 3.60
N PHE A 136 -11.17 6.90 2.66
CA PHE A 136 -11.30 7.22 1.24
C PHE A 136 -12.29 6.29 0.51
N LYS A 137 -12.53 5.09 1.03
CA LYS A 137 -13.40 4.06 0.44
C LYS A 137 -14.80 4.57 0.05
N PRO A 138 -15.53 5.36 0.87
CA PRO A 138 -16.84 5.89 0.48
C PRO A 138 -16.81 6.77 -0.78
N PHE A 139 -15.65 7.36 -1.09
CA PHE A 139 -15.42 8.25 -2.24
C PHE A 139 -14.66 7.55 -3.38
N ALA A 140 -14.48 6.22 -3.33
CA ALA A 140 -13.58 5.46 -4.20
C ALA A 140 -13.78 5.71 -5.70
N ARG A 141 -15.00 6.03 -6.14
CA ARG A 141 -15.33 6.36 -7.54
C ARG A 141 -14.52 7.52 -8.09
N HIS A 142 -14.19 8.50 -7.25
CA HIS A 142 -13.36 9.64 -7.66
C HIS A 142 -11.86 9.32 -7.64
N TRP A 143 -11.44 8.34 -6.85
CA TRP A 143 -10.03 8.00 -6.60
C TRP A 143 -9.47 6.96 -7.57
N LEU A 144 -10.33 6.14 -8.18
CA LEU A 144 -9.89 5.07 -9.06
C LEU A 144 -9.06 5.60 -10.24
N ARG A 145 -9.58 6.59 -10.99
CA ARG A 145 -8.86 7.16 -12.15
C ARG A 145 -7.52 7.79 -11.77
N PRO A 146 -7.41 8.67 -10.75
CA PRO A 146 -6.11 9.20 -10.30
C PRO A 146 -5.09 8.14 -9.91
N LEU A 147 -5.52 7.08 -9.21
CA LEU A 147 -4.63 6.01 -8.79
C LEU A 147 -4.17 5.15 -9.96
N CYS A 148 -5.06 4.82 -10.91
CA CYS A 148 -4.67 4.15 -12.14
C CYS A 148 -3.71 4.99 -13.00
N GLN A 149 -3.95 6.30 -13.11
CA GLN A 149 -3.04 7.22 -13.80
C GLN A 149 -1.67 7.29 -13.12
N LEU A 150 -1.64 7.18 -11.79
CA LEU A 150 -0.39 7.06 -11.05
C LEU A 150 0.35 5.77 -11.42
N LEU A 151 -0.31 4.60 -11.42
CA LEU A 151 0.32 3.34 -11.84
C LEU A 151 0.93 3.43 -13.25
N LEU A 152 0.17 3.99 -14.20
CA LEU A 152 0.58 4.13 -15.60
C LEU A 152 1.61 5.24 -15.84
N GLY A 153 1.89 6.07 -14.84
CA GLY A 153 2.84 7.19 -14.93
C GLY A 153 4.31 6.78 -14.95
N GLY A 154 4.63 5.49 -14.78
CA GLY A 154 5.94 4.89 -15.10
C GLY A 154 7.16 5.44 -14.34
N THR A 155 6.97 6.18 -13.25
CA THR A 155 8.04 6.95 -12.60
C THR A 155 8.38 6.45 -11.18
N TYR A 156 7.72 5.40 -10.71
CA TYR A 156 7.68 5.03 -9.28
C TYR A 156 8.56 3.84 -8.90
N GLY A 157 9.47 3.38 -9.78
CA GLY A 157 10.48 2.38 -9.45
C GLY A 157 11.29 1.91 -10.66
N ASP A 158 12.38 1.22 -10.37
CA ASP A 158 13.22 0.55 -11.36
C ASP A 158 12.51 -0.72 -11.83
N SER A 159 12.04 -0.72 -13.08
CA SER A 159 11.52 -1.88 -13.85
C SER A 159 10.75 -2.96 -13.05
N GLY A 160 9.41 -2.98 -13.17
CA GLY A 160 8.56 -4.07 -12.68
C GLY A 160 7.40 -3.62 -11.78
N ILE A 161 6.70 -4.59 -11.18
CA ILE A 161 5.66 -4.35 -10.16
C ILE A 161 6.35 -4.29 -8.79
N ASN A 162 6.60 -3.08 -8.27
CA ASN A 162 7.15 -2.91 -6.93
C ASN A 162 6.07 -2.98 -5.85
N VAL A 163 6.48 -3.15 -4.58
CA VAL A 163 5.59 -3.29 -3.43
C VAL A 163 4.61 -2.12 -3.30
N PHE A 164 5.05 -0.89 -3.58
CA PHE A 164 4.17 0.28 -3.56
C PHE A 164 3.06 0.20 -4.62
N LEU A 165 3.35 -0.26 -5.83
CA LEU A 165 2.34 -0.47 -6.87
C LEU A 165 1.37 -1.61 -6.49
N VAL A 166 1.87 -2.65 -5.81
CA VAL A 166 1.02 -3.70 -5.23
C VAL A 166 0.06 -3.10 -4.21
N ASP A 167 0.54 -2.28 -3.27
CA ASP A 167 -0.30 -1.63 -2.26
C ASP A 167 -1.41 -0.77 -2.89
N VAL A 168 -1.06 -0.01 -3.94
CA VAL A 168 -2.04 0.80 -4.70
C VAL A 168 -3.09 -0.10 -5.35
N MET A 169 -2.69 -1.18 -6.03
CA MET A 169 -3.62 -2.13 -6.64
C MET A 169 -4.51 -2.82 -5.61
N VAL A 170 -3.94 -3.35 -4.53
CA VAL A 170 -4.67 -4.00 -3.45
C VAL A 170 -5.69 -3.04 -2.83
N THR A 171 -5.29 -1.78 -2.59
CA THR A 171 -6.19 -0.74 -2.08
C THR A 171 -7.37 -0.51 -3.03
N MET A 172 -7.14 -0.32 -4.33
CA MET A 172 -8.21 -0.15 -5.31
C MET A 172 -9.12 -1.37 -5.41
N LEU A 173 -8.55 -2.58 -5.43
CA LEU A 173 -9.32 -3.83 -5.52
C LEU A 173 -10.14 -4.09 -4.26
N SER A 174 -9.69 -3.64 -3.08
CA SER A 174 -10.45 -3.70 -1.83
C SER A 174 -11.73 -2.84 -1.86
N TRP A 175 -11.80 -1.88 -2.78
CA TRP A 175 -12.94 -0.99 -2.99
C TRP A 175 -13.93 -1.49 -4.04
N ASN A 176 -13.78 -2.70 -4.59
CA ASN A 176 -14.59 -3.21 -5.70
C ASN A 176 -16.12 -3.13 -5.47
N LYS A 177 -16.59 -3.27 -4.23
CA LYS A 177 -18.02 -3.17 -3.87
C LYS A 177 -18.57 -1.75 -3.99
N VAL A 178 -17.70 -0.73 -3.95
CA VAL A 178 -18.05 0.70 -4.00
C VAL A 178 -17.75 1.29 -5.38
N ALA A 179 -16.60 0.93 -5.95
CA ALA A 179 -16.12 1.46 -7.22
C ALA A 179 -15.39 0.38 -8.03
N ILE A 180 -15.77 0.31 -9.30
CA ILE A 180 -15.04 -0.34 -10.40
C ILE A 180 -14.94 0.67 -11.56
N PRO A 181 -14.05 0.47 -12.55
CA PRO A 181 -14.00 1.36 -13.71
C PRO A 181 -15.38 1.44 -14.37
N GLN A 182 -15.79 2.64 -14.80
CA GLN A 182 -17.13 2.83 -15.36
C GLN A 182 -17.23 2.23 -16.77
N ASP A 183 -18.47 2.05 -17.24
CA ASP A 183 -18.76 1.61 -18.61
C ASP A 183 -18.62 2.73 -19.64
N SER A 184 -17.50 3.45 -19.60
CA SER A 184 -17.18 4.46 -20.60
C SER A 184 -15.94 4.02 -21.38
N PRO A 185 -15.82 4.40 -22.67
CA PRO A 185 -14.65 4.06 -23.46
C PRO A 185 -13.33 4.52 -22.82
N GLU A 186 -13.32 5.70 -22.18
CA GLU A 186 -12.14 6.22 -21.50
C GLU A 186 -11.73 5.37 -20.29
N GLU A 187 -12.69 5.03 -19.44
CA GLU A 187 -12.42 4.25 -18.22
C GLU A 187 -12.04 2.81 -18.56
N LYS A 188 -12.69 2.21 -19.57
CA LYS A 188 -12.33 0.89 -20.12
C LYS A 188 -10.92 0.90 -20.69
N ALA A 189 -10.56 1.86 -21.53
CA ALA A 189 -9.21 1.97 -22.08
C ALA A 189 -8.14 2.14 -20.99
N MET A 190 -8.44 2.91 -19.94
CA MET A 190 -7.54 3.07 -18.79
C MET A 190 -7.39 1.77 -17.99
N ALA A 191 -8.49 1.06 -17.71
CA ALA A 191 -8.45 -0.24 -17.04
C ALA A 191 -7.66 -1.28 -17.86
N SER A 192 -7.88 -1.35 -19.17
CA SER A 192 -7.13 -2.22 -20.08
C SER A 192 -5.63 -1.92 -20.06
N ARG A 193 -5.24 -0.64 -20.01
CA ARG A 193 -3.83 -0.25 -19.89
C ARG A 193 -3.20 -0.68 -18.57
N VAL A 194 -3.96 -0.65 -17.47
CA VAL A 194 -3.48 -1.17 -16.18
C VAL A 194 -3.27 -2.68 -16.25
N VAL A 195 -4.20 -3.42 -16.86
CA VAL A 195 -4.06 -4.87 -17.06
C VAL A 195 -2.86 -5.18 -17.95
N ASP A 196 -2.69 -4.46 -19.06
CA ASP A 196 -1.52 -4.59 -19.93
C ASP A 196 -0.20 -4.30 -19.19
N PHE A 197 -0.17 -3.25 -18.36
CA PHE A 197 0.97 -2.96 -17.49
C PHE A 197 1.29 -4.13 -16.53
N LEU A 198 0.28 -4.70 -15.87
CA LEU A 198 0.46 -5.84 -14.98
C LEU A 198 0.96 -7.07 -15.74
N MET A 199 0.39 -7.35 -16.92
CA MET A 199 0.79 -8.47 -17.75
C MET A 199 2.24 -8.37 -18.22
N LYS A 200 2.66 -7.20 -18.69
CA LYS A 200 4.04 -6.95 -19.14
C LYS A 200 5.07 -7.10 -18.02
N ASN A 201 4.66 -6.86 -16.77
CA ASN A 201 5.54 -6.90 -15.61
C ASN A 201 5.22 -8.07 -14.66
N VAL A 202 4.47 -9.07 -15.13
CA VAL A 202 4.02 -10.18 -14.27
C VAL A 202 5.19 -11.07 -13.86
N TYR A 203 6.12 -11.32 -14.78
CA TYR A 203 7.26 -12.20 -14.58
C TYR A 203 8.26 -11.64 -13.57
N HIS A 204 8.76 -12.52 -12.70
CA HIS A 204 9.83 -12.24 -11.77
C HIS A 204 10.65 -13.52 -11.54
N GLU A 205 11.97 -13.41 -11.40
CA GLU A 205 12.85 -14.59 -11.23
C GLU A 205 12.49 -15.40 -9.97
N THR A 206 12.15 -14.69 -8.89
CA THR A 206 11.62 -15.30 -7.67
C THR A 206 10.20 -15.84 -7.89
N LYS A 207 10.06 -17.17 -7.87
CA LYS A 207 8.78 -17.89 -8.06
C LYS A 207 7.65 -17.39 -7.16
N GLN A 208 7.93 -17.05 -5.90
CA GLN A 208 6.92 -16.55 -4.97
C GLN A 208 6.37 -15.18 -5.40
N VAL A 209 7.24 -14.28 -5.86
CA VAL A 209 6.85 -12.96 -6.37
C VAL A 209 6.05 -13.13 -7.67
N PHE A 210 6.50 -14.00 -8.57
CA PHE A 210 5.76 -14.30 -9.80
C PHE A 210 4.34 -14.85 -9.53
N LYS A 211 4.20 -15.78 -8.57
CA LYS A 211 2.87 -16.27 -8.15
C LYS A 211 2.01 -15.15 -7.58
N SER A 212 2.58 -14.30 -6.73
CA SER A 212 1.87 -13.14 -6.16
C SER A 212 1.40 -12.16 -7.26
N ASN A 213 2.23 -11.90 -8.27
CA ASN A 213 1.88 -11.05 -9.40
C ASN A 213 0.74 -11.64 -10.24
N LEU A 214 0.75 -12.97 -10.46
CA LEU A 214 -0.35 -13.68 -11.12
C LEU A 214 -1.64 -13.60 -10.32
N ASP A 215 -1.58 -13.76 -9.00
CA ASP A 215 -2.75 -13.65 -8.12
C ASP A 215 -3.33 -12.22 -8.13
N LEU A 216 -2.46 -11.19 -8.17
CA LEU A 216 -2.87 -9.79 -8.32
C LEU A 216 -3.55 -9.55 -9.67
N LEU A 217 -2.96 -10.03 -10.76
CA LEU A 217 -3.54 -9.94 -12.11
C LEU A 217 -4.89 -10.67 -12.18
N LYS A 218 -4.98 -11.89 -11.64
CA LYS A 218 -6.21 -12.68 -11.53
C LYS A 218 -7.32 -11.92 -10.83
N THR A 219 -7.00 -11.37 -9.66
CA THR A 219 -7.97 -10.61 -8.85
C THR A 219 -8.43 -9.36 -9.59
N THR A 220 -7.52 -8.69 -10.30
CA THR A 220 -7.83 -7.52 -11.13
C THR A 220 -8.84 -7.86 -12.23
N LEU A 221 -8.57 -8.91 -13.01
CA LEU A 221 -9.49 -9.37 -14.05
C LEU A 221 -10.83 -9.80 -13.47
N GLN A 222 -10.84 -10.50 -12.34
CA GLN A 222 -12.09 -10.93 -11.69
C GLN A 222 -12.95 -9.77 -11.22
N CYS A 223 -12.33 -8.69 -10.72
CA CYS A 223 -13.05 -7.50 -10.28
C CYS A 223 -13.52 -6.63 -11.45
N TRP A 224 -12.80 -6.62 -12.57
CA TRP A 224 -13.03 -5.69 -13.70
C TRP A 224 -13.47 -6.38 -14.99
N LYS A 225 -14.01 -7.60 -14.94
CA LYS A 225 -14.35 -8.45 -16.10
C LYS A 225 -15.01 -7.71 -17.26
N ASP A 226 -16.11 -7.01 -17.00
CA ASP A 226 -16.88 -6.30 -18.04
C ASP A 226 -16.36 -4.89 -18.35
N ARG A 227 -15.24 -4.52 -17.73
CA ARG A 227 -14.64 -3.18 -17.75
C ARG A 227 -13.26 -3.15 -18.39
N VAL A 228 -12.76 -4.30 -18.84
CA VAL A 228 -11.44 -4.45 -19.46
C VAL A 228 -11.62 -5.09 -20.83
N GLU A 229 -10.93 -4.53 -21.81
CA GLU A 229 -10.71 -5.18 -23.09
C GLU A 229 -9.46 -6.05 -22.98
N ILE A 230 -9.58 -7.30 -23.40
CA ILE A 230 -8.54 -8.31 -23.27
C ILE A 230 -7.35 -7.92 -24.17
N PRO A 231 -6.13 -7.70 -23.63
CA PRO A 231 -4.97 -7.39 -24.45
C PRO A 231 -4.42 -8.67 -25.08
N TYR A 232 -5.14 -9.25 -26.05
CA TYR A 232 -4.79 -10.50 -26.72
C TYR A 232 -3.37 -10.49 -27.33
N LYS A 233 -2.89 -9.32 -27.78
CA LYS A 233 -1.52 -9.15 -28.29
C LYS A 233 -0.46 -9.41 -27.22
N SER A 234 -0.64 -8.85 -26.03
CA SER A 234 0.29 -9.04 -24.90
C SER A 234 0.25 -10.49 -24.40
N VAL A 235 -0.93 -11.14 -24.39
CA VAL A 235 -1.06 -12.58 -24.11
C VAL A 235 -0.29 -13.40 -25.15
N TYR A 236 -0.50 -13.11 -26.44
CA TYR A 236 0.16 -13.82 -27.54
C TYR A 236 1.68 -13.64 -27.51
N GLU A 237 2.18 -12.43 -27.25
CA GLU A 237 3.61 -12.15 -27.11
C GLU A 237 4.24 -12.86 -25.91
N LEU A 238 3.55 -12.89 -24.76
CA LEU A 238 4.00 -13.64 -23.58
C LEU A 238 4.03 -15.16 -23.84
N LEU A 239 3.08 -15.69 -24.61
CA LEU A 239 3.05 -17.11 -24.98
C LEU A 239 4.10 -17.45 -26.05
N LYS A 240 4.34 -16.56 -27.01
CA LYS A 240 5.28 -16.75 -28.13
C LYS A 240 6.74 -16.46 -27.77
N GLY A 241 6.99 -15.60 -26.77
CA GLY A 241 8.33 -15.25 -26.28
C GLY A 241 9.14 -16.45 -25.78
N GLY A 242 8.50 -17.59 -25.52
CA GLY A 242 9.16 -18.85 -25.21
C GLY A 242 9.74 -19.63 -26.40
N GLU A 243 9.52 -19.20 -27.64
CA GLU A 243 10.01 -19.93 -28.84
C GLU A 243 11.27 -19.34 -29.46
N ASN A 244 11.67 -18.09 -29.16
CA ASN A 244 12.65 -17.37 -29.99
C ASN A 244 13.89 -16.76 -29.29
N ASP A 245 14.14 -16.94 -27.99
CA ASP A 245 15.45 -16.50 -27.44
C ASP A 245 16.53 -17.57 -27.64
N GLY A 246 16.91 -17.74 -28.90
CA GLY A 246 18.12 -18.44 -29.31
C GLY A 246 19.27 -17.46 -29.42
N ARG A 247 19.89 -17.08 -28.28
CA ARG A 247 21.23 -16.48 -28.29
C ARG A 247 22.17 -17.32 -27.44
N GLY A 248 23.17 -17.86 -28.14
CA GLY A 248 23.95 -19.01 -27.71
C GLY A 248 24.76 -18.81 -26.44
N ILE A 249 24.67 -19.81 -25.57
CA ILE A 249 25.82 -20.38 -24.87
C ILE A 249 25.77 -21.88 -25.13
N GLN A 250 26.83 -22.39 -25.76
CA GLN A 250 27.08 -23.82 -25.81
C GLN A 250 27.41 -24.27 -24.38
N ASP A 251 26.51 -24.97 -23.69
CA ASP A 251 26.89 -25.91 -22.64
C ASP A 251 25.75 -26.87 -22.26
N LYS A 252 26.16 -28.06 -21.80
CA LYS A 252 25.39 -29.33 -21.79
C LYS A 252 24.33 -29.45 -20.68
N ASN A 253 23.42 -28.50 -20.54
CA ASN A 253 22.28 -28.58 -19.59
C ASN A 253 20.92 -28.18 -20.21
N LYS A 254 20.66 -28.58 -21.46
CA LYS A 254 19.44 -28.23 -22.20
C LYS A 254 18.12 -28.86 -21.72
N LEU A 255 18.16 -29.81 -20.77
CA LEU A 255 16.92 -30.34 -20.17
C LEU A 255 16.40 -29.44 -19.05
N THR A 256 17.26 -28.82 -18.25
CA THR A 256 16.80 -28.02 -17.10
C THR A 256 16.24 -26.65 -17.48
N GLU A 257 16.80 -25.98 -18.49
CA GLU A 257 16.37 -24.62 -18.83
C GLU A 257 15.01 -24.62 -19.57
N LYS A 258 14.84 -25.52 -20.55
CA LYS A 258 13.54 -25.71 -21.23
C LYS A 258 12.45 -26.20 -20.28
N ASP A 259 12.75 -27.15 -19.39
CA ASP A 259 11.78 -27.64 -18.42
C ASP A 259 11.48 -26.59 -17.33
N PHE A 260 12.45 -25.74 -16.96
CA PHE A 260 12.26 -24.62 -16.06
C PHE A 260 11.38 -23.52 -16.68
N PHE A 261 11.65 -23.13 -17.93
CA PHE A 261 10.81 -22.18 -18.68
C PHE A 261 9.40 -22.74 -18.91
N LYS A 262 9.26 -24.02 -19.25
CA LYS A 262 7.95 -24.67 -19.43
C LYS A 262 7.19 -24.78 -18.12
N ALA A 263 7.86 -25.06 -17.00
CA ALA A 263 7.26 -25.08 -15.67
C ALA A 263 6.90 -23.68 -15.14
N GLN A 264 7.60 -22.62 -15.58
CA GLN A 264 7.25 -21.23 -15.27
C GLN A 264 6.13 -20.68 -16.17
N ASN A 265 6.00 -21.18 -17.39
CA ASN A 265 4.93 -20.78 -18.32
C ASN A 265 3.64 -21.59 -18.12
N GLN A 266 3.69 -22.76 -17.48
CA GLN A 266 2.49 -23.54 -17.15
C GLN A 266 1.49 -22.74 -16.30
N PRO A 267 1.89 -22.01 -15.23
CA PRO A 267 0.99 -21.11 -14.52
C PRO A 267 0.36 -20.01 -15.40
N LEU A 268 1.10 -19.47 -16.38
CA LEU A 268 0.59 -18.47 -17.33
C LEU A 268 -0.39 -19.09 -18.32
N GLN A 269 -0.12 -20.30 -18.81
CA GLN A 269 -1.02 -21.05 -19.70
C GLN A 269 -2.27 -21.54 -18.97
N ASP A 270 -2.13 -22.03 -17.73
CA ASP A 270 -3.25 -22.40 -16.86
C ASP A 270 -4.07 -21.15 -16.48
N PHE A 271 -3.42 -20.01 -16.26
CA PHE A 271 -4.09 -18.74 -16.03
C PHE A 271 -4.85 -18.27 -17.27
N ALA A 272 -4.21 -18.34 -18.45
CA ALA A 272 -4.83 -18.07 -19.74
C ALA A 272 -6.05 -18.97 -19.97
N ALA A 273 -5.90 -20.28 -19.71
CA ALA A 273 -6.97 -21.26 -19.86
C ALA A 273 -8.11 -21.04 -18.86
N ASN A 274 -7.83 -20.75 -17.59
CA ASN A 274 -8.86 -20.66 -16.56
C ASN A 274 -9.56 -19.29 -16.46
N CYS A 275 -8.93 -18.21 -16.93
CA CYS A 275 -9.49 -16.86 -16.83
C CYS A 275 -10.08 -16.35 -18.15
N TRP A 276 -9.74 -16.96 -19.29
CA TRP A 276 -10.06 -16.42 -20.61
C TRP A 276 -10.75 -17.40 -21.56
N VAL A 277 -10.97 -18.64 -21.13
CA VAL A 277 -11.70 -19.64 -21.91
C VAL A 277 -13.17 -19.65 -21.50
N ASP A 278 -13.94 -18.74 -22.10
CA ASP A 278 -15.21 -19.17 -22.70
C ASP A 278 -14.85 -19.71 -24.10
N THR A 279 -14.63 -21.02 -24.18
CA THR A 279 -14.21 -21.74 -25.40
C THR A 279 -15.19 -21.64 -26.58
N ASN A 280 -16.32 -20.96 -26.45
CA ASN A 280 -17.31 -20.89 -27.51
C ASN A 280 -17.08 -19.76 -28.52
N SER A 281 -16.10 -18.87 -28.32
CA SER A 281 -15.81 -17.79 -29.28
C SER A 281 -14.60 -18.05 -30.19
N TRP A 282 -13.78 -19.08 -29.92
CA TRP A 282 -12.60 -19.39 -30.73
C TRP A 282 -12.89 -20.29 -31.95
N ASP A 283 -14.12 -20.80 -32.07
CA ASP A 283 -14.55 -21.66 -33.17
C ASP A 283 -15.30 -20.91 -34.30
N GLN A 284 -15.42 -19.58 -34.22
CA GLN A 284 -16.12 -18.78 -35.25
C GLN A 284 -15.20 -17.97 -36.18
N GLU A 285 -13.89 -17.93 -35.96
CA GLU A 285 -12.92 -17.29 -36.87
C GLU A 285 -11.91 -18.28 -37.48
N ARG A 286 -12.28 -19.56 -37.50
CA ARG A 286 -11.65 -20.58 -38.36
C ARG A 286 -12.66 -21.08 -39.38
N ASP A 287 -13.07 -20.19 -40.29
CA ASP A 287 -13.52 -20.51 -41.64
C ASP A 287 -13.24 -19.31 -42.56
#